data_AF-A0A0D7WSP5-F1
#
_entry.id   AF-A0A0D7WSP5-F1
#
_cell.length_a   1.000
_cell.length_b   1.000
_cell.length_c   1.000
_cell.angle_alpha   90.00
_cell.angle_beta   90.00
_cell.angle_gamma   90.00
#
_symmetry.space_group_name_H-M   'P 1'
#
loop_
_entity.id
_entity.type
_entity.pdbx_description
1 polymer ?
#
loop_
_entity_poly.entity_id
_entity_poly.type
_entity_poly.pdbx_seq_one_letter_code
_entity_poly.pdbx_strand_id
1 'polypeptide(L)' 'SRLHTYDLQLEMRHLFRYPTIHDLAPHVQSVGRHADQGLVEGDVPLLPVQRWFFAQQMAHPHQFNQSVMLYRKEGFDEAI' A
#
# COMPACT_ATOMS: atom_id res chain seq x y z
N SER A 1 4.37 -2.35 4.75
CA SER A 1 4.23 -2.00 6.19
C SER A 1 5.52 -2.38 6.91
N ARG A 2 5.95 -1.63 7.94
CA ARG A 2 7.21 -1.91 8.68
C ARG A 2 7.19 -3.25 9.42
N LEU A 3 6.03 -3.75 9.87
CA LEU A 3 5.97 -5.05 10.55
C LEU A 3 6.22 -6.22 9.60
N HIS A 4 5.76 -6.09 8.36
CA HIS A 4 5.91 -7.13 7.34
C HIS A 4 7.37 -7.41 6.97
N THR A 5 8.28 -6.44 7.15
CA THR A 5 9.73 -6.67 6.93
C THR A 5 10.37 -7.52 8.03
N TYR A 6 9.65 -7.74 9.14
CA TYR A 6 10.04 -8.63 10.23
C TYR A 6 9.16 -9.88 10.28
N ASP A 7 8.43 -10.20 9.19
CA ASP A 7 7.45 -11.29 9.13
C ASP A 7 6.37 -11.20 10.21
N LEU A 8 6.01 -9.96 10.60
CA LEU A 8 4.96 -9.67 11.56
C LEU A 8 3.77 -8.97 10.88
N GLN A 9 2.58 -9.23 11.40
CA GLN A 9 1.33 -8.59 11.02
C GLN A 9 0.51 -8.24 12.25
N LEU A 10 -0.33 -7.23 12.08
CA LEU A 10 -1.37 -6.88 13.05
C LEU A 10 -2.63 -6.48 12.29
N GLU A 11 -3.75 -6.59 12.99
CA GLU A 11 -5.04 -6.15 12.51
C GLU A 11 -5.25 -4.68 12.89
N MET A 12 -5.65 -3.83 11.93
CA MET A 12 -5.79 -2.39 12.19
C MET A 12 -6.73 -2.07 13.36
N ARG A 13 -7.78 -2.88 13.57
CA ARG A 13 -8.68 -2.76 14.73
C ARG A 13 -7.97 -2.87 16.08
N HIS A 14 -6.87 -3.62 16.17
CA HIS A 14 -6.11 -3.79 17.41
C HIS A 14 -5.34 -2.52 17.77
N LEU A 15 -4.93 -1.69 16.81
CA LEU A 15 -4.30 -0.39 17.12
C LEU A 15 -5.27 0.55 17.85
N PHE A 16 -6.55 0.53 17.48
CA PHE A 16 -7.57 1.36 18.12
C PHE A 16 -8.04 0.76 19.46
N ARG A 17 -8.03 -0.57 19.59
CA ARG A 17 -8.47 -1.27 20.80
C ARG A 17 -7.40 -1.35 21.88
N TYR A 18 -6.12 -1.41 21.49
CA TYR A 18 -4.96 -1.57 22.36
C TYR A 18 -3.92 -0.48 22.03
N PRO A 19 -4.15 0.78 22.46
CA PRO A 19 -3.41 1.94 21.99
C PRO A 19 -2.03 2.12 22.64
N THR A 20 -1.55 1.13 23.40
CA THR A 20 -0.21 1.13 23.98
C THR A 20 0.58 -0.07 23.46
N ILE A 21 1.91 0.03 23.45
CA ILE A 21 2.78 -1.08 23.03
C ILE A 21 2.55 -2.30 23.93
N HIS A 22 2.41 -2.08 25.24
CA HIS A 22 2.19 -3.15 26.22
C HIS A 22 0.91 -3.94 25.91
N ASP A 23 -0.19 -3.24 25.64
CA ASP A 23 -1.48 -3.86 25.38
C ASP A 23 -1.55 -4.47 23.96
N LEU A 24 -0.84 -3.88 22.98
CA LEU A 24 -0.86 -4.33 21.59
C LEU A 24 0.03 -5.54 21.33
N ALA A 25 1.18 -5.64 22.03
CA ALA A 25 2.21 -6.66 21.77
C ALA A 25 1.66 -8.10 21.73
N PRO A 26 0.75 -8.52 22.64
CA PRO A 26 0.16 -9.86 22.60
C PRO A 26 -0.70 -10.15 21.35
N HIS A 27 -1.09 -9.12 20.60
CA HIS A 27 -1.96 -9.23 19.43
C HIS A 27 -1.22 -9.19 18.09
N VAL A 28 0.11 -9.04 18.12
CA VAL A 28 0.97 -9.14 16.93
C VAL A 28 1.14 -10.61 16.58
N GLN A 29 1.04 -10.94 15.30
CA GLN A 29 1.11 -12.31 14.79
C GLN A 29 2.21 -12.44 13.75
N SER A 30 2.77 -13.63 13.59
CA SER A 30 3.60 -13.94 12.43
C SER A 30 2.76 -13.92 11.15
N VAL A 31 3.36 -13.48 10.05
CA VAL A 31 2.76 -13.56 8.72
C VAL A 31 2.63 -15.04 8.34
N GLY A 32 1.40 -15.49 8.09
CA GLY A 32 1.13 -16.89 7.72
C GLY A 32 1.18 -17.19 6.23
N ARG A 33 1.29 -16.15 5.38
CA ARG A 33 1.29 -16.27 3.93
C ARG A 33 2.24 -15.25 3.32
N HIS A 34 3.19 -15.74 2.53
CA HIS A 34 4.02 -14.89 1.69
C HIS A 34 3.30 -14.64 0.36
N ALA A 35 3.32 -13.39 -0.09
CA ALA A 35 2.84 -13.04 -1.42
C ALA A 35 3.85 -13.56 -2.46
N ASP A 36 3.35 -14.00 -3.61
CA ASP A 36 4.20 -14.33 -4.74
C ASP A 36 5.05 -13.11 -5.12
N GLN A 37 6.35 -13.33 -5.33
CA GLN A 37 7.32 -12.32 -5.71
C GLN A 37 7.74 -12.46 -7.19
N GLY A 38 7.12 -13.39 -7.93
CA GLY A 38 7.28 -13.52 -9.36
C GLY A 38 6.66 -12.38 -10.15
N LEU A 39 6.86 -12.41 -11.46
CA LEU A 39 6.25 -11.47 -12.39
C LEU A 39 4.72 -11.65 -12.40
N VAL A 40 3.98 -10.55 -12.24
CA VAL A 40 2.52 -10.56 -12.28
C VAL A 40 2.06 -10.25 -13.70
N GLU A 41 1.47 -11.23 -14.38
CA GLU A 41 0.95 -11.11 -15.75
C GLU A 41 -0.49 -11.62 -15.86
N GLY A 42 -1.19 -11.19 -16.91
CA GLY A 42 -2.54 -11.65 -17.26
C GLY A 42 -3.65 -10.65 -16.95
N ASP A 43 -4.86 -11.00 -17.39
CA ASP A 43 -6.04 -10.16 -17.21
C ASP A 43 -6.55 -10.22 -15.77
N VAL A 44 -6.94 -9.07 -15.24
CA VAL A 44 -7.58 -8.94 -13.91
C VAL A 44 -8.92 -8.23 -14.03
N PRO A 45 -9.95 -8.65 -13.28
CA PRO A 45 -11.21 -7.94 -13.26
C PRO A 45 -11.03 -6.55 -12.63
N LEU A 46 -11.75 -5.56 -13.16
CA LEU A 46 -11.75 -4.23 -12.56
C LEU A 46 -12.25 -4.28 -11.11
N LEU A 47 -11.46 -3.69 -10.21
CA LEU A 47 -11.81 -3.44 -8.82
C LEU A 47 -12.95 -2.43 -8.71
N PRO A 48 -13.72 -2.42 -7.61
CA PRO A 48 -14.84 -1.48 -7.44
C PRO A 48 -14.47 -0.02 -7.66
N VAL A 49 -13.32 0.43 -7.17
CA VAL A 49 -12.83 1.80 -7.37
C VAL A 49 -12.50 2.10 -8.85
N GLN A 50 -11.99 1.11 -9.60
CA GLN A 50 -11.73 1.26 -11.03
C GLN A 50 -13.04 1.31 -11.83
N ARG A 51 -14.03 0.48 -11.47
CA ARG A 51 -15.37 0.54 -12.07
C ARG A 51 -16.02 1.90 -11.84
N TRP A 52 -15.94 2.41 -10.61
CA TRP A 52 -16.42 3.76 -10.27
C TRP A 52 -15.74 4.82 -11.13
N PHE A 53 -14.41 4.75 -11.30
CA PHE A 53 -13.63 5.69 -12.10
C PHE A 53 -14.09 5.71 -13.57
N PHE A 54 -14.20 4.54 -14.21
CA PHE A 54 -14.63 4.47 -15.61
C PHE A 54 -16.11 4.80 -15.82
N ALA A 55 -16.96 4.58 -14.81
CA ALA A 55 -18.37 4.96 -14.85
C ALA A 55 -18.59 6.48 -14.89
N GLN A 56 -17.59 7.30 -14.50
CA GLN A 56 -17.72 8.76 -14.53
C GLN A 56 -17.79 9.35 -15.95
N GLN A 57 -17.40 8.59 -16.99
CA GLN A 57 -17.39 9.05 -18.39
C GLN A 57 -16.71 10.42 -18.61
N MET A 58 -15.60 10.68 -17.91
CA MET A 58 -14.86 11.94 -18.01
C MET A 58 -14.38 12.19 -19.46
N ALA A 59 -14.37 13.45 -19.90
CA ALA A 59 -13.93 13.83 -21.24
C ALA A 59 -12.44 13.51 -21.50
N HIS A 60 -11.60 13.61 -20.47
CA HIS A 60 -10.16 13.34 -20.54
C HIS A 60 -9.71 12.46 -19.35
N PRO A 61 -10.07 11.17 -19.32
CA PRO A 61 -9.78 10.29 -18.18
C PRO A 61 -8.27 10.06 -17.99
N HIS A 62 -7.47 10.26 -19.04
CA HIS A 62 -6.01 10.18 -19.00
C HIS A 62 -5.34 11.38 -18.28
N GLN A 63 -6.11 12.37 -17.83
CA GLN A 63 -5.61 13.53 -17.09
C GLN A 63 -5.92 13.46 -15.59
N PHE A 64 -6.33 12.28 -15.08
CA PHE A 64 -6.55 12.04 -13.66
C PHE A 64 -5.24 11.62 -12.97
N ASN A 65 -4.33 12.59 -12.82
CA ASN A 65 -2.96 12.36 -12.38
C ASN A 65 -2.76 12.77 -10.91
N GLN A 66 -1.84 12.09 -10.23
CA GLN A 66 -1.31 12.48 -8.92
C GLN A 66 0.17 12.85 -9.07
N SER A 67 0.60 13.99 -8.53
CA SER A 67 1.99 14.45 -8.60
C SER A 67 2.50 14.90 -7.24
N VAL A 68 3.80 14.70 -7.02
CA VAL A 68 4.53 15.13 -5.81
C VAL A 68 5.89 15.70 -6.21
N MET A 69 6.39 16.67 -5.44
CA MET A 69 7.73 17.23 -5.59
C MET A 69 8.56 16.87 -4.37
N LEU A 70 9.73 16.27 -4.58
CA LEU A 70 10.65 15.92 -3.51
C LEU A 70 11.86 16.85 -3.55
N TYR A 71 12.36 17.19 -2.37
CA TYR A 71 13.53 18.04 -2.22
C TYR A 71 14.60 17.34 -1.38
N ARG A 72 15.83 17.37 -1.87
CA ARG A 72 17.03 16.98 -1.16
C ARG A 72 18.06 18.08 -1.32
N LYS A 73 18.59 18.57 -0.20
CA LYS A 73 19.54 19.69 -0.21
C LYS A 73 20.82 19.37 -0.98
N GLU A 74 21.29 18.13 -0.87
CA GLU A 74 22.51 17.65 -1.54
C GLU A 74 22.28 17.26 -3.02
N GLY A 75 21.05 17.38 -3.54
CA GLY A 75 20.69 16.94 -4.89
C GLY A 75 20.46 15.42 -5.00
N PHE A 76 19.95 14.99 -6.14
CA PHE A 76 19.80 13.57 -6.50
C PHE A 76 20.86 13.19 -7.54
N ASP A 77 21.29 11.92 -7.52
CA ASP A 77 22.08 11.34 -8.60
C ASP A 77 21.10 10.71 -9.61
N GLU A 78 21.12 11.17 -10.86
CA GLU A 78 20.23 10.68 -11.92
C GLU A 78 20.79 9.44 -12.65
N ALA A 79 22.06 9.10 -12.46
CA ALA A 79 22.77 8.08 -13.24
C ALA A 79 22.73 6.66 -12.63
N ILE A 80 21.90 6.42 -11.61
CA ILE A 80 21.74 5.11 -10.93
C ILE A 80 20.47 4.41 -11.40
#